data_AF-A0AA91GTC2-F1
#
_entry.id   AF-A0AA91GTC2-F1
#
_cell.length_a   1.000
_cell.length_b   1.000
_cell.length_c   1.000
_cell.angle_alpha   90.00
_cell.angle_beta   90.00
_cell.angle_gamma   90.00
#
_symmetry.space_group_name_H-M   'P 1'
#
loop_
_entity.id
_entity.type
_entity.pdbx_description
1 polymer ?
#
loop_
_entity_poly.entity_id
_entity_poly.type
_entity_poly.pdbx_seq_one_letter_code
_entity_poly.pdbx_strand_id
1 'polypeptide(L)'
;MINFRAALAATMKEYGIKGTWLASRADITPQTISQFVCGRCQIKIDTLERLINALPPDAQEYFFFQMKPIGRDIISLARKASDEEKAEVLRVFAASYSRQEVQL
;
A
#
# COMPACT_ATOMS: atom_id res chain seq x y z
N MET A 1 -5.84 12.21 2.21
CA MET A 1 -6.19 11.73 3.56
C MET A 1 -5.74 10.28 3.69
N ILE A 2 -5.01 9.93 4.76
CA ILE A 2 -4.51 8.56 4.97
C ILE A 2 -5.70 7.63 5.20
N ASN A 3 -5.80 6.53 4.43
CA ASN A 3 -6.91 5.59 4.50
C ASN A 3 -6.44 4.24 5.07
N PHE A 4 -6.35 4.15 6.39
CA PHE A 4 -5.94 2.96 7.13
C PHE A 4 -6.80 1.73 6.80
N ARG A 5 -8.11 1.93 6.63
CA ARG A 5 -9.05 0.86 6.24
C ARG A 5 -8.65 0.24 4.91
N ALA A 6 -8.45 1.06 3.89
CA ALA A 6 -8.07 0.59 2.57
C ALA A 6 -6.69 -0.07 2.57
N ALA A 7 -5.73 0.51 3.30
CA ALA A 7 -4.38 -0.06 3.44
C ALA A 7 -4.43 -1.44 4.12
N LEU A 8 -5.19 -1.60 5.21
CA LEU A 8 -5.32 -2.88 5.91
C LEU A 8 -6.03 -3.92 5.04
N ALA A 9 -7.12 -3.53 4.37
CA ALA A 9 -7.85 -4.41 3.46
C ALA A 9 -6.97 -4.91 2.31
N ALA A 10 -6.19 -4.02 1.70
CA ALA A 10 -5.23 -4.38 0.64
C ALA A 10 -4.14 -5.32 1.16
N THR A 11 -3.57 -5.03 2.33
CA THR A 11 -2.54 -5.86 2.97
C THR A 11 -3.05 -7.27 3.26
N MET A 12 -4.26 -7.38 3.83
CA MET A 12 -4.87 -8.67 4.12
C MET A 12 -5.13 -9.49 2.85
N LYS A 13 -5.55 -8.83 1.77
CA LYS A 13 -5.77 -9.46 0.48
C LYS A 13 -4.47 -9.96 -0.15
N GLU A 14 -3.42 -9.13 -0.17
CA GLU A 14 -2.12 -9.45 -0.75
C GLU A 14 -1.49 -10.68 -0.10
N TYR A 15 -1.48 -10.73 1.24
CA TYR A 15 -0.83 -11.78 2.01
C TYR A 15 -1.76 -12.95 2.38
N GLY A 16 -3.01 -12.97 1.88
CA GLY A 16 -3.99 -14.01 2.21
C GLY A 16 -4.35 -14.08 3.70
N ILE A 17 -4.20 -12.96 4.44
CA ILE A 17 -4.43 -12.91 5.89
C ILE A 17 -5.93 -12.87 6.16
N LYS A 18 -6.43 -13.88 6.88
CA LYS A 18 -7.82 -13.95 7.32
C LYS A 18 -8.05 -13.00 8.50
N GLY A 19 -9.20 -12.32 8.53
CA GLY A 19 -9.57 -11.44 9.64
C GLY A 19 -9.62 -12.15 10.99
N THR A 20 -10.08 -13.40 11.04
CA THR A 20 -10.09 -14.20 12.27
C THR A 20 -8.68 -14.47 12.81
N TRP A 21 -7.71 -14.69 11.92
CA TRP A 21 -6.30 -14.90 12.28
C TRP A 21 -5.65 -13.63 12.79
N LEU A 22 -5.96 -12.49 12.17
CA LEU A 22 -5.40 -11.20 12.60
C LEU A 22 -6.00 -10.78 13.95
N ALA A 23 -7.29 -11.05 14.15
CA ALA A 23 -8.00 -10.75 15.38
C ALA A 23 -7.44 -11.51 16.58
N SER A 24 -7.14 -12.81 16.43
CA SER A 24 -6.56 -13.59 17.53
C SER A 24 -5.16 -13.11 17.93
N ARG A 25 -4.35 -12.65 16.97
CA ARG A 25 -2.99 -12.14 17.24
C ARG A 25 -2.98 -10.72 17.80
N ALA A 26 -3.93 -9.90 17.40
CA ALA A 26 -4.09 -8.55 17.91
C ALA A 26 -4.90 -8.48 19.21
N ASP A 27 -5.37 -9.62 19.73
CA ASP A 27 -6.19 -9.73 20.94
C ASP A 27 -7.44 -8.84 20.84
N ILE A 28 -8.18 -9.02 19.75
CA ILE A 28 -9.46 -8.34 19.48
C ILE A 28 -10.49 -9.31 18.88
N THR A 29 -11.75 -8.89 18.84
CA THR A 29 -12.80 -9.72 18.24
C THR A 29 -12.72 -9.73 16.70
N PRO A 30 -12.98 -10.87 16.03
CA PRO A 30 -13.08 -10.91 14.57
C PRO A 30 -14.13 -9.96 14.00
N GLN A 31 -15.23 -9.71 14.73
CA GLN A 31 -16.22 -8.71 14.35
C GLN A 31 -15.61 -7.32 14.23
N THR A 32 -14.72 -6.91 15.13
CA THR A 32 -14.05 -5.59 15.08
C THR A 32 -13.31 -5.40 13.75
N ILE A 33 -12.55 -6.41 13.30
CA ILE A 33 -11.82 -6.33 12.03
C ILE A 33 -12.78 -6.24 10.85
N SER A 34 -13.80 -7.10 10.82
CA SER A 34 -14.78 -7.11 9.73
C SER A 34 -15.53 -5.78 9.63
N GLN A 35 -16.00 -5.23 10.75
CA GLN A 35 -16.70 -3.95 10.79
C GLN A 35 -15.79 -2.80 10.37
N PHE A 36 -14.52 -2.81 10.78
CA PHE A 36 -13.55 -1.79 10.38
C PHE A 36 -13.24 -1.83 8.88
N VAL A 37 -12.91 -3.01 8.34
CA VAL A 37 -12.60 -3.21 6.91
C VAL A 37 -13.80 -2.85 6.02
N CYS A 38 -15.02 -3.19 6.46
CA CYS A 38 -16.26 -2.80 5.77
C CYS A 38 -16.66 -1.33 5.99
N GLY A 39 -15.93 -0.56 6.79
CA GLY A 39 -16.21 0.86 7.05
C GLY A 39 -17.43 1.13 7.94
N ARG A 40 -17.87 0.14 8.69
CA ARG A 40 -19.03 0.21 9.59
C ARG A 40 -18.68 0.64 11.02
N CYS A 41 -17.39 0.58 11.39
CA CYS A 41 -16.92 1.16 12.64
C CYS A 41 -15.57 1.87 12.46
N GLN A 42 -15.31 2.80 13.37
CA GLN A 42 -13.97 3.35 13.60
C GLN A 42 -13.27 2.53 14.68
N ILE A 43 -11.95 2.46 14.63
CA ILE A 43 -11.13 1.83 15.66
C ILE A 43 -10.24 2.87 16.34
N LYS A 44 -9.93 2.64 17.62
CA LYS A 44 -9.00 3.48 18.38
C LYS A 44 -7.57 3.29 17.88
N ILE A 45 -6.72 4.28 18.11
CA ILE A 45 -5.30 4.26 17.73
C ILE A 45 -4.60 3.04 18.34
N ASP A 46 -4.81 2.75 19.63
CA ASP A 46 -4.20 1.59 20.29
C ASP A 46 -4.59 0.26 19.64
N THR A 47 -5.84 0.14 19.18
CA THR A 47 -6.32 -1.05 18.46
C THR A 47 -5.67 -1.17 17.08
N LEU A 48 -5.47 -0.04 16.40
CA LEU A 48 -4.77 0.00 15.13
C LEU A 48 -3.29 -0.38 15.29
N GLU A 49 -2.60 0.11 16.33
CA GLU A 49 -1.21 -0.29 16.61
C GLU A 49 -1.11 -1.80 16.87
N ARG A 50 -2.02 -2.36 17.69
CA ARG A 50 -2.08 -3.82 17.92
C ARG A 50 -2.27 -4.59 16.62
N LEU A 51 -3.16 -4.13 15.74
CA LEU A 51 -3.39 -4.73 14.43
C LEU A 51 -2.14 -4.71 13.55
N ILE A 52 -1.45 -3.56 13.50
CA ILE A 52 -0.22 -3.42 12.70
C ILE A 52 0.88 -4.32 13.25
N ASN A 53 1.09 -4.34 14.57
CA ASN A 53 2.12 -5.15 15.21
C ASN A 53 1.86 -6.67 15.10
N ALA A 54 0.61 -7.07 14.92
CA ALA A 54 0.22 -8.47 14.72
C ALA A 54 0.48 -8.99 13.30
N LEU A 55 0.73 -8.10 12.32
CA LEU A 55 1.05 -8.49 10.95
C LEU A 55 2.48 -9.08 10.86
N PRO A 56 2.73 -10.01 9.92
CA PRO A 56 4.10 -10.41 9.58
C PRO A 56 4.94 -9.20 9.12
N PRO A 57 6.27 -9.21 9.30
CA PRO A 57 7.15 -8.09 8.94
C PRO A 57 6.92 -7.56 7.51
N ASP A 58 6.91 -8.44 6.51
CA ASP A 58 6.71 -8.05 5.10
C ASP A 58 5.33 -7.41 4.86
N ALA A 59 4.31 -7.89 5.57
CA ALA A 59 2.97 -7.33 5.48
C ALA A 59 2.83 -5.98 6.20
N GLN A 60 3.60 -5.75 7.27
CA GLN A 60 3.71 -4.43 7.91
C GLN A 60 4.33 -3.43 6.94
N GLU A 61 5.43 -3.79 6.28
CA GLU A 61 6.08 -2.95 5.28
C GLU A 61 5.12 -2.60 4.13
N TYR A 62 4.41 -3.61 3.61
CA TYR A 62 3.39 -3.38 2.60
C TYR A 62 2.26 -2.46 3.09
N PHE A 63 1.78 -2.65 4.32
CA PHE A 63 0.78 -1.77 4.92
C PHE A 63 1.26 -0.30 4.94
N PHE A 64 2.48 -0.05 5.41
CA PHE A 64 3.05 1.29 5.42
C PHE A 64 3.31 1.84 4.01
N PHE A 65 3.61 0.97 3.05
CA PHE A 65 3.70 1.34 1.64
C PHE A 65 2.34 1.81 1.10
N GLN A 66 1.26 1.10 1.41
CA GLN A 66 -0.12 1.51 1.04
C GLN A 66 -0.53 2.83 1.69
N MET A 67 0.00 3.12 2.88
CA MET A 67 -0.26 4.34 3.62
C MET A 67 0.45 5.58 3.07
N LYS A 68 1.51 5.43 2.28
CA LYS A 68 2.28 6.56 1.72
C LYS A 68 1.64 7.06 0.43
N PRO A 69 0.95 8.22 0.43
CA PRO A 69 0.48 8.83 -0.82
C PRO A 69 1.63 9.23 -1.75
N ILE A 70 2.84 9.37 -1.19
CA ILE A 70 4.03 9.94 -1.86
C ILE A 70 4.85 8.86 -2.61
N GLY A 71 4.61 7.56 -2.36
CA GLY A 71 5.46 6.49 -2.93
C GLY A 71 5.12 6.05 -4.36
N ARG A 72 3.98 6.49 -4.91
CA ARG A 72 3.54 6.14 -6.27
C ARG A 72 3.48 7.33 -7.22
N ASP A 73 3.82 8.50 -6.73
CA ASP A 73 3.89 9.70 -7.54
C ASP A 73 5.26 9.72 -8.25
N ILE A 74 5.22 9.82 -9.57
CA ILE A 74 6.41 9.80 -10.41
C ILE A 74 7.39 10.93 -10.04
N ILE A 75 6.89 12.05 -9.51
CA ILE A 75 7.72 13.17 -9.06
C ILE A 75 8.54 12.75 -7.83
N SER A 76 7.94 12.02 -6.91
CA SER A 76 8.60 11.54 -5.70
C SER A 76 9.62 10.44 -5.97
N LEU A 77 9.37 9.59 -6.96
CA LEU A 77 10.35 8.62 -7.47
C LEU A 77 11.50 9.32 -8.18
N ALA A 78 11.20 10.29 -9.05
CA ALA A 78 12.20 11.08 -9.78
C ALA A 78 13.11 11.87 -8.83
N ARG A 79 12.59 12.38 -7.70
CA ARG A 79 13.41 13.09 -6.70
C ARG A 79 14.45 12.22 -6.00
N LYS A 80 14.21 10.91 -5.90
CA LYS A 80 15.11 9.95 -5.24
C LYS A 80 16.09 9.28 -6.19
N ALA A 81 15.78 9.28 -7.49
CA ALA A 81 16.63 8.74 -8.52
C ALA A 81 17.89 9.61 -8.70
N SER A 82 19.00 8.95 -9.01
CA SER A 82 20.20 9.58 -9.55
C SER A 82 19.92 10.24 -10.90
N ASP A 83 20.80 11.13 -11.34
CA ASP A 83 20.64 11.78 -12.65
C ASP A 83 20.75 10.78 -13.81
N GLU A 84 21.48 9.69 -13.60
CA GLU A 84 21.65 8.60 -14.55
C GLU A 84 20.35 7.78 -14.72
N GLU A 85 19.70 7.43 -13.61
CA GLU A 85 18.39 6.77 -13.61
C GLU A 85 17.30 7.65 -14.23
N LYS A 86 17.30 8.97 -13.96
CA LYS A 86 16.37 9.91 -14.60
C LYS A 86 16.58 9.97 -16.11
N ALA A 87 17.84 10.02 -16.56
CA ALA A 87 18.18 10.07 -17.97
C ALA A 87 17.77 8.79 -18.71
N GLU A 88 17.87 7.63 -18.06
CA GLU A 88 17.43 6.36 -18.63
C GLU A 88 15.90 6.30 -18.76
N VAL A 89 15.17 6.69 -17.71
CA VAL A 89 13.70 6.76 -17.75
C VAL A 89 13.23 7.69 -18.88
N LEU A 90 13.82 8.88 -19.02
CA LEU A 90 13.50 9.81 -20.10
C LEU A 90 13.78 9.24 -21.49
N ARG A 91 14.87 8.48 -21.66
CA ARG A 91 15.18 7.78 -22.93
C ARG A 91 14.14 6.73 -23.27
N VAL A 92 13.72 5.92 -22.30
CA VAL A 92 12.67 4.91 -22.49
C VAL A 92 11.34 5.57 -22.89
N PHE A 93 10.98 6.70 -22.26
CA PHE A 93 9.80 7.47 -22.66
C PHE A 93 9.92 8.04 -24.07
N ALA A 94 11.04 8.66 -24.45
CA ALA A 94 11.23 9.17 -25.81
C ALA A 94 11.08 8.06 -26.87
N ALA A 95 11.67 6.88 -26.60
CA ALA A 95 11.59 5.73 -27.49
C ALA A 95 10.18 5.15 -27.65
N SER A 96 9.28 5.35 -26.69
CA SER A 96 7.90 4.86 -26.78
C SER A 96 7.04 5.70 -27.74
N TYR A 97 7.33 7.00 -27.88
CA TYR A 97 6.65 7.89 -28.82
C TYR A 97 7.18 7.76 -30.26
N SER A 98 8.47 7.46 -30.44
CA SER A 98 9.04 7.25 -31.78
C SER A 98 8.52 5.99 -32.50
N ARG A 99 7.84 5.08 -31.79
CA ARG A 99 7.21 3.89 -32.40
C ARG A 99 5.79 4.13 -32.92
N GLN A 100 5.18 5.28 -32.66
CA GLN A 100 3.80 5.59 -33.08
C GLN A 100 3.69 6.32 -34.42
N GLU A 101 4.80 6.77 -35.03
CA GLU A 101 4.80 7.52 -36.30
C GLU A 101 4.78 6.66 -37.58
N VAL A 102 4.46 5.37 -37.50
CA VAL A 102 4.30 4.53 -38.70
C VAL A 102 2.99 3.76 -38.67
N GLN A 103 1.93 4.43 -39.13
CA GLN A 103 0.82 3.81 -39.85
C GLN A 103 0.33 4.87 -40.86
N LEU A 104 0.84 4.76 -42.09
CA LEU A 104 0.30 5.39 -43.30
C LEU A 104 -1.03 4.74 -43.68
#